data_AF-A0A285TCA0-F1
#
_entry.id   AF-A0A285TCA0-F1
#
_cell.length_a   1.000
_cell.length_b   1.000
_cell.length_c   1.000
_cell.angle_alpha   90.00
_cell.angle_beta   90.00
_cell.angle_gamma   90.00
#
_symmetry.space_group_name_H-M   'P 1'
#
loop_
_entity.id
_entity.type
_entity.pdbx_description
1 polymer ?
#
loop_
_entity_poly.entity_id
_entity_poly.type
_entity_poly.pdbx_seq_one_letter_code
_entity_poly.pdbx_strand_id
1 'polypeptide(L)' 'MTHYAHSGTRADRADWQKLPDHLLWVERLAQERRAAFGHGAAAGLAGRLHDLGK' A
#
# COMPACT_ATOMS: atom_id res chain seq x y z
N MET A 1 8.22 -14.99 5.10
CA MET A 1 8.76 -14.67 3.76
C MET A 1 8.53 -13.18 3.51
N THR A 2 9.43 -12.50 2.81
CA THR A 2 9.25 -11.07 2.47
C THR A 2 8.51 -10.97 1.15
N HIS A 3 7.40 -10.22 1.14
CA HIS A 3 6.61 -9.90 -0.06
C HIS A 3 6.88 -8.45 -0.50
N TYR A 4 6.73 -8.18 -1.78
CA TYR A 4 7.08 -6.88 -2.38
C TYR A 4 5.95 -6.38 -3.28
N ALA A 5 5.61 -5.09 -3.17
CA ALA A 5 4.62 -4.46 -4.04
C ALA A 5 5.22 -4.06 -5.40
N HIS A 6 6.48 -3.60 -5.36
CA HIS A 6 7.24 -3.13 -6.52
C HIS A 6 8.68 -3.62 -6.47
N SER A 7 9.20 -4.03 -7.63
CA SER A 7 10.61 -4.35 -7.81
C SER A 7 11.44 -3.08 -8.01
N GLY A 8 12.66 -3.11 -7.50
CA GLY A 8 13.73 -2.16 -7.81
C GLY A 8 14.71 -2.72 -8.84
N THR A 9 15.88 -2.10 -8.96
CA THR A 9 16.93 -2.44 -9.92
C THR A 9 18.10 -3.19 -9.30
N ARG A 10 18.25 -3.19 -7.97
CA ARG A 10 19.37 -3.89 -7.32
C ARG A 10 19.13 -5.40 -7.27
N ALA A 11 20.19 -6.16 -7.57
CA ALA A 11 20.15 -7.62 -7.54
C ALA A 11 19.89 -8.19 -6.13
N ASP A 12 20.29 -7.46 -5.08
CA ASP A 12 20.06 -7.84 -3.68
C ASP A 12 18.63 -7.53 -3.21
N ARG A 13 17.79 -6.92 -4.06
CA ARG A 13 16.43 -6.48 -3.76
C ARG A 13 16.34 -5.45 -2.62
N ALA A 14 17.44 -4.80 -2.25
CA ALA A 14 17.45 -3.86 -1.13
C ALA A 14 16.67 -2.56 -1.42
N ASP A 15 16.43 -2.25 -2.69
CA ASP A 15 15.60 -1.14 -3.15
C ASP A 15 14.16 -1.54 -3.53
N TRP A 16 13.79 -2.81 -3.35
CA TRP A 16 12.43 -3.24 -3.61
C TRP A 16 11.49 -2.74 -2.52
N GLN A 17 10.30 -2.29 -2.92
CA GLN A 17 9.31 -1.80 -1.96
C GLN A 17 8.59 -2.99 -1.32
N LYS A 18 8.72 -3.12 0.01
CA LYS A 18 8.03 -4.15 0.77
C LYS A 18 6.52 -3.95 0.69
N LEU A 19 5.79 -5.05 0.53
CA LEU A 19 4.33 -5.02 0.39
C LEU A 19 3.63 -4.40 1.62
N PRO A 20 3.98 -4.73 2.88
CA PRO A 20 3.33 -4.10 4.04
C PRO A 20 3.48 -2.58 4.07
N ASP A 21 4.67 -2.07 3.76
CA ASP A 21 4.95 -0.63 3.75
C ASP A 21 4.12 0.08 2.67
N HIS A 22 4.02 -0.54 1.48
CA HIS A 22 3.19 -0.05 0.39
C HIS A 22 1.70 0.02 0.78
N LEU A 23 1.14 -1.07 1.32
CA LEU A 23 -0.28 -1.14 1.65
C LEU A 23 -0.67 -0.13 2.75
N LEU A 24 0.19 0.06 3.76
CA LEU A 24 -0.04 1.06 4.82
C LEU A 24 0.03 2.50 4.28
N TRP A 25 0.94 2.77 3.34
CA TRP A 25 0.99 4.06 2.66
C TRP A 25 -0.26 4.34 1.82
N VAL A 26 -0.71 3.35 1.05
CA VAL A 26 -1.93 3.47 0.23
C VAL A 26 -3.18 3.63 1.11
N GLU A 27 -3.28 2.88 2.22
CA GLU A 27 -4.36 3.03 3.21
C GLU A 27 -4.47 4.48 3.69
N ARG A 28 -3.36 5.04 4.18
CA ARG A 28 -3.33 6.42 4.68
C ARG A 28 -3.72 7.43 3.60
N LEU A 29 -3.13 7.31 2.41
CA LEU A 29 -3.39 8.23 1.30
C LEU A 29 -4.85 8.16 0.82
N ALA A 30 -5.43 6.97 0.75
CA ALA A 30 -6.82 6.78 0.37
C ALA A 30 -7.78 7.34 1.43
N GLN A 31 -7.47 7.12 2.72
CA GLN A 31 -8.23 7.68 3.83
C GLN A 31 -8.24 9.20 3.81
N GLU A 32 -7.07 9.84 3.67
CA GLU A 32 -6.94 11.31 3.59
C GLU A 32 -7.75 11.89 2.43
N ARG A 33 -7.70 11.25 1.25
CA ARG A 33 -8.44 11.72 0.05
C ARG A 33 -9.95 11.61 0.17
N ARG A 34 -10.47 10.66 0.95
CA ARG A 34 -11.92 10.45 1.12
C ARG A 34 -12.48 10.96 2.44
N ALA A 35 -11.63 11.52 3.30
CA ALA A 35 -12.03 12.10 4.58
C ALA A 35 -13.08 13.20 4.44
N ALA A 36 -12.91 14.12 3.47
CA ALA A 36 -13.85 15.22 3.23
C ALA A 36 -15.28 14.77 2.83
N PHE A 37 -15.42 13.53 2.38
CA PHE A 37 -16.70 12.93 1.99
C PHE A 37 -17.26 11.98 3.06
N GLY A 38 -16.64 11.91 4.25
CA GLY A 38 -17.06 10.98 5.32
C GLY A 38 -16.76 9.50 5.03
N HIS A 39 -16.00 9.20 3.98
CA HIS A 39 -15.71 7.83 3.53
C HIS A 39 -14.24 7.42 3.69
N GLY A 40 -13.49 8.12 4.55
CA GLY A 40 -12.06 7.87 4.75
C GLY A 40 -11.73 6.44 5.16
N ALA A 41 -12.44 5.87 6.15
CA ALA A 41 -12.17 4.51 6.62
C ALA A 41 -12.41 3.44 5.54
N ALA A 42 -13.51 3.54 4.80
CA ALA A 42 -13.82 2.62 3.71
C ALA A 42 -12.78 2.70 2.58
N ALA A 43 -12.33 3.92 2.25
CA ALA A 43 -11.29 4.12 1.25
C ALA A 43 -9.93 3.60 1.69
N GLY A 44 -9.57 3.82 2.96
CA GLY A 44 -8.35 3.27 3.56
C GLY A 44 -8.33 1.75 3.49
N LEU A 45 -9.43 1.10 3.88
CA LEU A 45 -9.56 -0.36 3.81
C LEU A 45 -9.45 -0.87 2.35
N ALA A 46 -10.13 -0.23 1.41
CA ALA A 46 -10.02 -0.58 -0.01
C ALA A 46 -8.57 -0.43 -0.52
N GLY A 47 -7.88 0.65 -0.14
CA GLY A 47 -6.48 0.87 -0.48
C GLY A 47 -5.53 -0.16 0.12
N ARG A 48 -5.74 -0.53 1.38
CA ARG A 48 -4.95 -1.54 2.10
C ARG A 48 -5.04 -2.93 1.47
N LEU A 49 -6.17 -3.24 0.84
CA LEU A 49 -6.44 -4.58 0.30
C LEU A 49 -6.29 -4.65 -1.22
N HIS A 50 -5.99 -3.55 -1.91
CA HIS A 50 -6.04 -3.51 -3.38
C HIS A 50 -5.06 -4.47 -4.08
N ASP A 51 -3.93 -4.75 -3.42
CA ASP A 51 -2.84 -5.62 -3.90
C ASP A 51 -2.81 -6.96 -3.13
N LEU A 52 -3.89 -7.31 -2.42
CA LEU A 52 -4.01 -8.59 -1.71
C LEU A 52 -3.90 -9.75 -2.71
N GLY A 53 -2.78 -10.47 -2.65
CA GLY A 53 -2.46 -11.54 -3.60
C GLY A 53 -1.05 -11.45 -4.15
N LYS A 54 -0.38 -10.30 -3.99
CA LYS A 54 1.09 -10.20 -4.05
C LYS A 54 1.73 -10.75 -2.76
#